data_AF-A8XNY5-F1
#
_entry.id   AF-A8XNY5-F1
#
_cell.length_a   1.000
_cell.length_b   1.000
_cell.length_c   1.000
_cell.angle_alpha   90.00
_cell.angle_beta   90.00
_cell.angle_gamma   90.00
#
_symmetry.space_group_name_H-M   'P 1'
#
loop_
_entity.id
_entity.type
_entity.pdbx_description
1 polymer ?
#
loop_
_entity_poly.entity_id
_entity_poly.type
_entity_poly.pdbx_seq_one_letter_code
_entity_poly.pdbx_strand_id
1 'polypeptide(L)'
;MLVGISESTEQVCESTIFKDNIPHYGHLLNGSYVEILQTSDYRFVKTYVKCSKDDRPSCVGIQSRYISECVTVYESVPAMIRLLHNYGPFQMNFIRVPIFCECRLRRQYRHFEKIEGSSADDDDDGY
;
A
#
# COMPACT_ATOMS: atom_id res chain seq x y z
N MET A 1 19.27 -1.72 8.56
CA MET A 1 18.97 -1.28 9.93
C MET A 1 18.23 0.05 9.86
N LEU A 2 16.93 0.05 10.14
CA LEU A 2 16.15 1.27 10.38
C LEU A 2 16.52 1.75 11.79
N VAL A 3 16.87 3.03 11.92
CA VAL A 3 17.31 3.61 13.20
C VAL A 3 16.08 3.72 14.12
N GLY A 4 16.12 3.11 15.31
CA GLY A 4 15.09 3.29 16.36
C GLY A 4 14.18 2.10 16.67
N ILE A 5 14.45 0.91 16.13
CA ILE A 5 13.69 -0.32 16.44
C ILE A 5 14.46 -1.10 17.51
N SER A 6 13.82 -1.37 18.67
CA SER A 6 14.40 -2.22 19.72
C SER A 6 14.67 -3.63 19.18
N GLU A 7 15.74 -4.27 19.62
CA GLU A 7 16.02 -5.69 19.28
C GLU A 7 14.86 -6.62 19.69
N SER A 8 14.01 -6.17 20.62
CA SER A 8 12.83 -6.89 21.12
C SER A 8 11.52 -6.54 20.39
N THR A 9 11.57 -5.90 19.23
CA THR A 9 10.35 -5.49 18.49
C THR A 9 10.24 -6.17 17.14
N GLU A 10 9.04 -6.65 16.84
CA GLU A 10 8.70 -7.29 15.56
C GLU A 10 7.99 -6.28 14.63
N GLN A 11 8.26 -6.39 13.33
CA GLN A 11 7.54 -5.60 12.34
C GLN A 11 6.15 -6.19 12.10
N VAL A 12 5.11 -5.35 12.23
CA VAL A 12 3.72 -5.71 11.91
C VAL A 12 3.56 -6.05 10.41
N CYS A 13 4.32 -5.37 9.55
CA CYS A 13 4.40 -5.60 8.12
C CYS A 13 5.86 -5.63 7.70
N GLU A 14 6.28 -6.72 7.06
CA GLU A 14 7.64 -6.85 6.54
C GLU A 14 7.89 -5.88 5.38
N SER A 15 9.04 -5.20 5.40
CA SER A 15 9.41 -4.22 4.38
C SER A 15 10.82 -4.45 3.82
N THR A 16 10.98 -4.11 2.55
CA THR A 16 12.27 -4.14 1.84
C THR A 16 12.70 -2.72 1.52
N ILE A 17 13.98 -2.41 1.81
CA ILE A 17 14.58 -1.09 1.62
C ILE A 17 15.66 -1.17 0.53
N PHE A 18 15.49 -0.41 -0.55
CA PHE A 18 16.48 -0.21 -1.59
C PHE A 18 17.06 1.19 -1.42
N LYS A 19 18.20 1.29 -0.73
CA LYS A 19 18.92 2.55 -0.53
C LYS A 19 19.55 3.00 -1.85
N ASP A 20 19.55 4.31 -2.06
CA ASP A 20 20.20 4.96 -3.20
C ASP A 20 19.83 4.33 -4.55
N ASN A 21 18.57 3.92 -4.69
CA ASN A 21 18.08 3.25 -5.90
C ASN A 21 18.08 4.23 -7.08
N ILE A 22 18.52 3.74 -8.25
CA ILE A 22 18.60 4.48 -9.51
C ILE A 22 17.64 3.83 -10.50
N PRO A 23 16.33 4.13 -10.42
CA PRO A 23 15.33 3.50 -11.27
C PRO A 23 15.38 4.07 -12.69
N HIS A 24 15.39 3.18 -13.69
CA HIS A 24 15.22 3.55 -15.09
C HIS A 24 13.74 3.67 -15.51
N TYR A 25 12.84 3.11 -14.69
CA TYR A 25 11.41 3.06 -14.97
C TYR A 25 10.60 3.38 -13.72
N GLY A 26 9.36 3.84 -13.94
CA GLY A 26 8.43 4.15 -12.86
C GLY A 26 6.99 4.22 -13.35
N HIS A 27 6.10 4.65 -12.45
CA HIS A 27 4.69 4.87 -12.78
C HIS A 27 4.30 6.30 -12.45
N LEU A 28 3.52 6.91 -13.34
CA LEU A 28 2.78 8.13 -13.06
C LEU A 28 1.68 7.90 -12.00
N LEU A 29 1.11 8.99 -11.49
CA LEU A 29 0.02 8.94 -10.51
C LEU A 29 -1.23 8.19 -11.04
N ASN A 30 -1.48 8.27 -12.35
CA ASN A 30 -2.55 7.56 -13.04
C ASN A 30 -2.22 6.07 -13.34
N GLY A 31 -1.03 5.61 -12.97
CA GLY A 31 -0.56 4.23 -13.20
C GLY A 31 0.17 4.00 -14.53
N SER A 32 0.20 4.98 -15.45
CA SER A 32 0.92 4.85 -16.72
C SER A 32 2.41 4.60 -16.49
N TYR A 33 2.99 3.68 -17.25
CA TYR A 33 4.39 3.29 -17.13
C TYR A 33 5.31 4.20 -17.94
N VAL A 34 6.42 4.60 -17.34
CA VAL A 34 7.30 5.65 -17.86
C VAL A 34 8.76 5.29 -17.72
N GLU A 35 9.57 5.81 -18.64
CA GLU A 35 11.02 5.83 -18.53
C GLU A 35 11.45 7.09 -17.77
N ILE A 36 12.44 6.94 -16.90
CA ILE A 36 13.04 8.02 -16.12
C ILE A 36 14.38 8.37 -16.76
N LEU A 37 14.62 9.65 -16.99
CA LEU A 37 15.88 10.13 -17.56
C LEU A 37 17.03 9.78 -16.61
N GLN A 38 18.06 9.14 -17.15
CA GLN A 38 19.32 8.84 -16.46
C GLN A 38 20.47 9.17 -17.40
N THR A 39 21.20 10.25 -17.10
CA THR A 39 22.36 10.74 -17.87
C THR A 39 23.51 11.14 -16.93
N SER A 40 24.61 11.66 -17.47
CA SER A 40 25.71 12.23 -16.68
C SER A 40 25.27 13.45 -15.89
N ASP A 41 24.45 14.30 -16.52
CA ASP A 41 24.08 15.63 -16.01
C ASP A 41 22.79 15.60 -15.20
N TYR A 42 21.98 14.55 -15.37
CA TYR A 42 20.76 14.32 -14.60
C TYR A 42 20.69 12.87 -14.14
N ARG A 43 20.65 12.66 -12.82
CA ARG A 43 20.50 11.34 -12.22
C ARG A 43 19.39 11.36 -11.19
N PHE A 44 18.37 10.54 -11.42
CA PHE A 44 17.31 10.37 -10.44
C PHE A 44 17.69 9.25 -9.47
N VAL A 45 17.90 9.64 -8.20
CA VAL A 45 18.27 8.74 -7.10
C VAL A 45 17.25 8.90 -5.97
N LYS A 46 16.72 7.80 -5.44
CA LYS A 46 15.77 7.83 -4.33
C LYS A 46 15.82 6.52 -3.56
N THR A 47 15.62 6.58 -2.23
CA THR A 47 15.45 5.36 -1.44
C THR A 47 14.03 4.83 -1.61
N TYR A 48 13.89 3.55 -1.98
CA TYR A 48 12.59 2.88 -2.08
C TYR A 48 12.36 2.04 -0.83
N VAL A 49 11.19 2.19 -0.21
CA VAL A 49 10.74 1.34 0.89
C VAL A 49 9.36 0.82 0.53
N LYS A 50 9.25 -0.50 0.36
CA LYS A 50 7.99 -1.16 -0.01
C LYS A 50 7.70 -2.35 0.90
N CYS A 51 6.45 -2.79 0.94
CA CYS A 51 6.12 -4.08 1.55
C CYS A 51 6.87 -5.21 0.84
N SER A 52 7.33 -6.20 1.59
CA SER A 52 8.06 -7.34 1.03
C SER A 52 7.18 -8.19 0.11
N LYS A 53 5.87 -8.25 0.38
CA LYS A 53 4.88 -8.96 -0.42
C LYS A 53 3.90 -7.99 -1.08
N ASP A 54 3.57 -8.26 -2.35
CA ASP A 54 2.66 -7.44 -3.16
C ASP A 54 1.17 -7.86 -3.02
N ASP A 55 0.90 -9.04 -2.43
CA ASP A 55 -0.44 -9.62 -2.23
C ASP A 55 -1.22 -9.02 -1.05
N ARG A 56 -0.65 -8.03 -0.36
CA ARG A 56 -1.24 -7.33 0.79
C ARG A 56 -1.65 -8.29 1.91
N PRO A 57 -0.69 -9.02 2.50
CA PRO A 57 -0.98 -9.99 3.55
C PRO A 57 -1.55 -9.30 4.79
N SER A 58 -2.22 -10.08 5.63
CA SER A 58 -2.63 -9.61 6.95
C SER A 58 -1.43 -9.27 7.83
N CYS A 59 -1.63 -8.26 8.67
CA CYS A 59 -0.63 -7.75 9.58
C CYS A 59 -0.40 -8.69 10.76
N VAL A 60 0.86 -8.83 11.18
CA VAL A 60 1.23 -9.66 12.33
C VAL A 60 0.72 -9.03 13.63
N GLY A 61 0.13 -9.85 14.51
CA GLY A 61 -0.30 -9.42 15.85
C GLY A 61 -1.66 -8.72 15.92
N ILE A 62 -2.42 -8.63 14.82
CA ILE A 62 -3.73 -7.98 14.81
C ILE A 62 -4.86 -8.95 15.23
N GLN A 63 -5.75 -8.46 16.08
CA GLN A 63 -6.91 -9.22 16.57
C GLN A 63 -7.96 -9.45 15.47
N SER A 64 -8.63 -10.61 15.53
CA SER A 64 -9.61 -11.09 14.54
C SER A 64 -10.84 -10.21 14.32
N ARG A 65 -11.11 -9.25 15.21
CA ARG A 65 -12.18 -8.23 15.02
C ARG A 65 -11.84 -7.17 13.97
N TYR A 66 -10.61 -7.17 13.46
CA TYR A 66 -10.14 -6.29 12.40
C TYR A 66 -9.74 -7.10 11.16
N ILE A 67 -10.12 -6.62 9.99
CA ILE A 67 -9.41 -6.95 8.75
C ILE A 67 -8.14 -6.09 8.75
N SER A 68 -7.02 -6.71 8.47
CA SER A 68 -5.74 -6.03 8.36
C SER A 68 -5.06 -6.36 7.05
N GLU A 69 -4.38 -5.37 6.47
CA GLU A 69 -3.64 -5.50 5.21
C GLU A 69 -2.36 -4.65 5.27
N CYS A 70 -1.24 -5.25 4.88
CA CYS A 70 0.02 -4.54 4.66
C CYS A 70 0.02 -3.88 3.29
N VAL A 71 0.20 -2.55 3.25
CA VAL A 71 0.10 -1.77 2.01
C VAL A 71 1.30 -0.84 1.84
N THR A 72 1.90 -0.85 0.65
CA THR A 72 2.95 0.09 0.29
C THR A 72 2.36 1.49 0.10
N VAL A 73 2.91 2.46 0.82
CA VAL A 73 2.60 3.88 0.70
C VAL A 73 3.54 4.51 -0.32
N TYR A 74 2.98 5.40 -1.15
CA TYR A 74 3.72 6.06 -2.22
C TYR A 74 3.75 7.58 -2.03
N GLU A 75 4.89 8.18 -2.31
CA GLU A 75 5.08 9.62 -2.46
C GLU A 75 5.03 10.00 -3.94
N SER A 76 4.55 11.21 -4.23
CA SER A 76 4.61 11.84 -5.55
C SER A 76 5.90 12.65 -5.65
N VAL A 77 6.82 12.24 -6.52
CA VAL A 77 8.15 12.86 -6.64
C VAL A 77 8.37 13.37 -8.06
N PRO A 78 8.86 14.61 -8.27
CA PRO A 78 9.18 15.09 -9.60
C PRO A 78 10.36 14.33 -10.20
N ALA A 79 10.22 13.87 -11.44
CA ALA A 79 11.26 13.22 -12.24
C ALA A 79 11.13 13.58 -13.73
N MET A 80 12.27 13.73 -14.42
CA MET A 80 12.28 13.89 -15.87
C MET A 80 11.92 12.55 -16.51
N ILE A 81 10.79 12.49 -17.21
CA ILE A 81 10.22 11.24 -17.69
C ILE A 81 9.72 11.32 -19.14
N ARG A 82 9.50 10.16 -19.75
CA ARG A 82 8.68 10.01 -20.96
C ARG A 82 7.86 8.74 -20.87
N LEU A 83 6.70 8.71 -21.55
CA LEU A 83 5.91 7.48 -21.65
C LEU A 83 6.75 6.36 -22.27
N LEU A 84 6.63 5.14 -21.74
CA LEU A 84 7.34 3.98 -22.29
C LEU A 84 6.98 3.83 -23.78
N HIS A 85 7.98 3.53 -24.62
CA HIS A 85 7.86 3.42 -26.08
C HIS A 85 7.50 4.72 -26.82
N ASN A 86 7.55 5.87 -26.15
CA ASN A 86 7.47 7.17 -26.81
C ASN A 86 8.88 7.69 -27.14
N TYR A 87 9.09 8.15 -28.38
CA TYR A 87 10.36 8.72 -28.84
C TYR A 87 10.46 10.24 -28.62
N GLY A 88 9.43 10.85 -28.03
CA GLY A 88 9.41 12.26 -27.67
C GLY A 88 10.45 12.64 -26.59
N PRO A 89 10.65 13.95 -26.36
CA PRO A 89 11.57 14.44 -25.34
C PRO A 89 11.10 14.07 -23.94
N PHE A 90 12.05 13.94 -23.01
CA PHE A 90 11.73 13.86 -21.59
C PHE A 90 11.15 15.17 -21.09
N GLN A 91 10.16 15.07 -20.20
CA GLN A 91 9.46 16.20 -19.60
C GLN A 91 9.38 16.03 -18.09
N MET A 92 9.36 17.14 -17.37
CA MET A 92 9.20 17.13 -15.92
C MET A 92 7.77 16.72 -15.55
N ASN A 93 7.62 15.66 -14.74
CA ASN A 93 6.33 15.24 -14.22
C ASN A 93 6.51 14.47 -12.89
N PHE A 94 5.43 13.99 -12.29
CA PHE A 94 5.45 13.31 -10.99
C PHE A 94 5.28 11.80 -11.12
N ILE A 95 6.20 11.05 -10.50
CA ILE A 95 6.14 9.59 -10.40
C ILE A 95 5.80 9.14 -8.97
N ARG A 96 5.26 7.92 -8.87
CA ARG A 96 4.98 7.24 -7.61
C ARG A 96 6.24 6.54 -7.11
N VAL A 97 6.75 6.96 -5.96
CA VAL A 97 7.89 6.34 -5.27
C VAL A 97 7.41 5.63 -4.01
N PRO A 98 7.72 4.35 -3.79
CA PRO A 98 7.36 3.67 -2.55
C PRO A 98 8.21 4.18 -1.38
N ILE A 99 7.58 4.65 -0.30
CA ILE A 99 8.27 5.30 0.83
C ILE A 99 8.13 4.58 2.17
N PHE A 100 7.13 3.69 2.32
CA PHE A 100 6.89 2.96 3.56
C PHE A 100 5.91 1.79 3.34
N CYS A 101 5.90 0.81 4.24
CA CYS A 101 4.89 -0.25 4.31
C CYS A 101 4.07 -0.10 5.59
N GLU A 102 2.76 0.13 5.48
CA GLU A 102 1.90 0.36 6.64
C GLU A 102 0.86 -0.75 6.82
N CYS A 103 0.45 -0.97 8.07
CA CYS A 103 -0.68 -1.83 8.38
C CYS A 103 -1.99 -1.01 8.39
N ARG A 104 -2.93 -1.35 7.51
CA ARG A 104 -4.26 -0.74 7.48
C ARG A 104 -5.26 -1.64 8.19
N LEU A 105 -6.05 -1.05 9.09
CA LEU A 105 -7.08 -1.75 9.85
C LEU A 105 -8.48 -1.31 9.42
N ARG A 106 -9.39 -2.27 9.30
CA ARG A 106 -10.83 -2.05 9.14
C ARG A 106 -11.58 -2.90 10.14
N ARG A 107 -12.48 -2.31 10.92
CA ARG A 107 -13.29 -3.06 11.89
C ARG A 107 -14.34 -3.89 11.15
N GLN A 108 -14.43 -5.18 11.46
CA GLN A 108 -15.57 -5.99 11.04
C GLN A 108 -16.71 -5.79 12.04
N TYR A 109 -17.81 -5.21 11.59
CA TYR A 109 -19.08 -5.34 12.33
C TYR A 109 -19.68 -6.68 11.93
N ARG A 110 -19.62 -7.68 12.84
CA ARG A 110 -20.43 -8.88 12.65
C ARG A 110 -21.88 -8.42 12.61
N HIS A 111 -22.59 -8.72 11.52
CA HIS A 111 -24.04 -8.55 11.48
C HIS A 111 -24.62 -9.28 12.68
N PHE A 112 -25.46 -8.57 13.44
CA PHE A 112 -26.15 -9.06 14.62
C PHE A 112 -26.72 -10.45 14.38
N GLU A 113 -26.47 -11.37 15.33
CA GLU A 113 -27.15 -12.66 15.39
C GLU A 113 -28.65 -12.40 15.19
N LYS A 114 -29.21 -12.95 14.11
CA LYS A 114 -30.65 -13.11 14.03
C LYS A 114 -30.98 -14.09 15.16
N ILE A 115 -31.58 -13.60 16.24
CA ILE A 115 -32.02 -14.45 17.35
C ILE A 115 -33.05 -15.41 16.74
N GLU A 116 -32.62 -16.63 16.44
CA GLU A 116 -33.54 -17.75 16.20
C GLU A 116 -34.18 -18.06 17.56
N GLY A 117 -35.34 -17.44 17.84
CA GLY A 117 -36.01 -17.67 19.12
C GLY A 117 -37.07 -16.66 19.58
N SER A 118 -37.54 -15.71 18.76
CA SER A 118 -38.80 -15.04 19.09
C SER A 118 -39.96 -15.86 18.54
N SER A 119 -40.39 -16.86 19.32
CA SER A 119 -41.76 -17.36 19.29
C SER A 119 -42.69 -16.17 19.54
N ALA A 120 -43.22 -15.58 18.47
CA ALA A 120 -44.44 -14.80 18.54
C ALA A 120 -45.59 -15.79 18.53
N ASP A 121 -45.80 -16.42 19.68
CA ASP A 121 -47.14 -16.85 20.07
C ASP A 121 -47.92 -15.55 20.30
N ASP A 122 -48.82 -15.23 19.38
CA ASP A 122 -49.96 -14.34 19.67
C ASP A 122 -51.18 -14.97 19.00
N ASP A 123 -52.12 -15.30 19.86
CA ASP A 123 -53.38 -15.98 19.66
C ASP A 123 -54.37 -15.23 18.74
N ASP A 124 -55.43 -15.96 18.34
CA ASP A 124 -56.85 -15.57 18.17
C ASP A 124 -57.15 -14.06 17.99
N ASP A 125 -57.83 -13.61 16.93
CA ASP A 125 -59.27 -13.39 16.98
C ASP A 125 -59.87 -13.23 15.56
N GLY A 126 -60.99 -13.90 15.31
CA GLY A 126 -61.65 -13.96 14.01
C GLY A 126 -62.43 -12.71 13.57
N TYR A 127 -62.81 -12.73 12.29
CA TYR A 127 -64.10 -12.30 11.72
C TYR A 127 -64.30 -12.93 10.34
#